data_AF-A0A3B0W2A6-F1
#
_entry.id   AF-A0A3B0W2A6-F1
#
_cell.length_a   1.000
_cell.length_b   1.000
_cell.length_c   1.000
_cell.angle_alpha   90.00
_cell.angle_beta   90.00
_cell.angle_gamma   90.00
#
_symmetry.space_group_name_H-M   'P 1'
#
loop_
_entity.id
_entity.type
_entity.pdbx_description
1 polymer ?
#
loop_
_entity_poly.entity_id
_entity_poly.type
_entity_poly.pdbx_seq_one_letter_code
_entity_poly.pdbx_strand_id
1 'polypeptide(L)'
;KNNQPNIISQKQDTIETSVNQNETSQPNPVKDLQADENLVEIKVKNPLSDKAFSYLALYRDIRFLSTCHIGANSLMTANSVKKLKQNRLDKFEESAKQVNIQVSATHLNHYESHLDRCIQLIEKYQDSAMYLSQAEQKNASIYQYMSQQLLTAPTVTVKEQQLKQLRNLNQPWDEAWQQLFNAAKGIISPEALAIKDQLDELDINWRQQYQGVEFEFTEAERNAHYETKKALKAQLEQLTGTNPKVKIQAWEQVQKLTAEIKAFMLLQDADLFFEASALLNDDRQLRFFNGSSHGRNFKRESLERLEIPYIKVAGEVMQLTGQINRLNFLAIAPYANQLYLCTTGQDCAPGSTLMSHYCLKPEYPTACDKDLMAFFVDDYLSPNQLQDVLNLYEQLVFIYAP
;
A
#
# COMPACT_ATOMS: atom_id res chain seq x y z
N LYS A 1 -2.12 -9.04 32.01
CA LYS A 1 -3.06 -9.36 30.89
C LYS A 1 -4.48 -9.22 31.43
N ASN A 2 -5.21 -8.17 31.04
CA ASN A 2 -6.63 -7.99 31.40
C ASN A 2 -7.48 -8.91 30.52
N ASN A 3 -8.38 -9.69 31.14
CA ASN A 3 -9.35 -10.52 30.42
C ASN A 3 -10.40 -9.65 29.74
N GLN A 4 -10.17 -9.30 28.46
CA GLN A 4 -11.25 -8.82 27.60
C GLN A 4 -12.07 -10.01 27.10
N PRO A 5 -13.42 -9.97 27.12
CA PRO A 5 -14.27 -11.09 26.70
C PRO A 5 -14.15 -11.42 25.20
N ASN A 6 -14.38 -12.70 24.86
CA ASN A 6 -14.41 -13.26 23.50
C ASN A 6 -15.59 -12.68 22.69
N ILE A 7 -15.34 -12.22 21.47
CA ILE A 7 -16.27 -11.39 20.68
C ILE A 7 -16.95 -12.20 19.57
N ILE A 8 -16.32 -13.27 19.08
CA ILE A 8 -16.79 -14.03 17.91
C ILE A 8 -17.65 -15.26 18.28
N SER A 9 -17.62 -15.76 19.52
CA SER A 9 -18.26 -17.04 19.86
C SER A 9 -19.78 -17.00 20.14
N GLN A 10 -20.54 -16.08 19.54
CA GLN A 10 -22.01 -16.06 19.70
C GLN A 10 -22.74 -16.16 18.36
N LYS A 11 -23.17 -17.41 18.08
CA LYS A 11 -24.20 -17.87 17.11
C LYS A 11 -23.72 -18.22 15.70
N GLN A 12 -23.01 -19.34 15.55
CA GLN A 12 -23.08 -20.09 14.29
C GLN A 12 -24.41 -20.86 14.27
N ASP A 13 -25.35 -20.45 13.41
CA ASP A 13 -26.31 -21.37 12.79
C ASP A 13 -26.82 -20.77 11.48
N THR A 14 -26.63 -21.54 10.41
CA THR A 14 -27.20 -21.43 9.05
C THR A 14 -26.76 -20.25 8.16
N ILE A 15 -26.18 -20.56 6.99
CA ILE A 15 -26.81 -20.35 5.66
C ILE A 15 -26.01 -21.11 4.59
N GLU A 16 -26.75 -21.89 3.80
CA GLU A 16 -26.35 -22.69 2.64
C GLU A 16 -26.46 -21.90 1.32
N THR A 17 -25.49 -22.12 0.43
CA THR A 17 -25.50 -22.08 -1.06
C THR A 17 -26.02 -20.87 -1.85
N SER A 18 -25.21 -20.34 -2.76
CA SER A 18 -25.21 -20.72 -4.20
C SER A 18 -24.43 -19.71 -5.06
N VAL A 19 -23.43 -20.16 -5.83
CA VAL A 19 -22.74 -19.35 -6.84
C VAL A 19 -22.87 -20.05 -8.19
N ASN A 20 -23.57 -19.42 -9.12
CA ASN A 20 -23.60 -19.80 -10.53
C ASN A 20 -22.44 -19.11 -11.25
N GLN A 21 -21.57 -19.92 -11.84
CA GLN A 21 -20.55 -19.51 -12.79
C GLN A 21 -21.21 -19.28 -14.16
N ASN A 22 -20.77 -18.25 -14.89
CA ASN A 22 -20.89 -18.25 -16.35
C ASN A 22 -19.69 -17.53 -16.99
N GLU A 23 -19.25 -18.12 -18.09
CA GLU A 23 -17.97 -17.96 -18.75
C GLU A 23 -17.90 -16.80 -19.77
N THR A 24 -16.66 -16.35 -19.98
CA THR A 24 -16.00 -15.90 -21.23
C THR A 24 -16.44 -14.64 -21.97
N SER A 25 -15.48 -13.73 -22.18
CA SER A 25 -15.06 -13.30 -23.53
C SER A 25 -13.70 -12.57 -23.52
N GLN A 26 -12.90 -12.85 -24.56
CA GLN A 26 -11.54 -12.37 -24.79
C GLN A 26 -11.44 -10.85 -25.04
N PRO A 27 -10.33 -10.18 -24.68
CA PRO A 27 -10.09 -8.77 -25.01
C PRO A 27 -9.35 -8.60 -26.35
N ASN A 28 -9.74 -7.58 -27.11
CA ASN A 28 -8.92 -7.00 -28.17
C ASN A 28 -8.15 -5.77 -27.62
N PRO A 29 -6.97 -5.46 -28.17
CA PRO A 29 -6.00 -4.56 -27.56
C PRO A 29 -6.31 -3.11 -27.91
N VAL A 30 -6.31 -2.21 -26.92
CA VAL A 30 -6.31 -0.77 -27.14
C VAL A 30 -5.06 -0.16 -26.51
N LYS A 31 -4.43 0.69 -27.34
CA LYS A 31 -3.14 1.35 -27.26
C LYS A 31 -2.87 2.11 -25.96
N ASP A 32 -1.57 2.07 -25.63
CA ASP A 32 -0.80 2.99 -24.79
C ASP A 32 -1.38 4.41 -24.74
N LEU A 33 -1.67 4.87 -23.52
CA LEU A 33 -1.68 6.28 -23.16
C LEU A 33 -1.01 6.43 -21.80
N GLN A 34 -0.19 7.47 -21.73
CA GLN A 34 0.95 7.65 -20.86
C GLN A 34 0.53 7.87 -19.40
N ALA A 35 1.27 7.22 -18.49
CA ALA A 35 1.22 7.53 -17.06
C ALA A 35 1.72 8.96 -16.84
N ASP A 36 0.85 9.79 -16.29
CA ASP A 36 1.16 11.14 -15.86
C ASP A 36 1.60 11.09 -14.40
N GLU A 37 2.90 11.24 -14.16
CA GLU A 37 3.41 11.78 -12.90
C GLU A 37 4.60 12.68 -13.26
N ASN A 38 4.65 13.87 -12.65
CA ASN A 38 5.85 14.73 -12.56
C ASN A 38 6.97 14.04 -11.75
N LEU A 39 7.28 12.78 -12.08
CA LEU A 39 8.58 12.17 -11.85
C LEU A 39 9.48 12.73 -12.95
N VAL A 40 10.62 13.30 -12.57
CA VAL A 40 11.71 13.46 -13.53
C VAL A 40 11.90 12.09 -14.19
N GLU A 41 11.67 11.99 -15.50
CA GLU A 41 11.89 10.76 -16.25
C GLU A 41 13.38 10.42 -16.11
N ILE A 42 13.72 9.59 -15.14
CA ILE A 42 15.08 9.12 -14.94
C ILE A 42 15.33 8.13 -16.07
N LYS A 43 16.00 8.59 -17.14
CA LYS A 43 16.40 7.71 -18.24
C LYS A 43 17.55 6.85 -17.74
N VAL A 44 17.22 5.66 -17.28
CA VAL A 44 18.20 4.64 -16.91
C VAL A 44 19.01 4.28 -18.16
N LYS A 45 20.19 4.91 -18.32
CA LYS A 45 21.05 4.71 -19.49
C LYS A 45 21.68 3.32 -19.56
N ASN A 46 21.84 2.68 -18.41
CA ASN A 46 22.30 1.30 -18.27
C ASN A 46 21.34 0.59 -17.30
N PRO A 47 20.31 -0.12 -17.78
CA PRO A 47 19.56 -1.02 -16.91
C PRO A 47 20.58 -1.96 -16.24
N LEU A 48 20.39 -2.21 -14.95
CA LEU A 48 21.20 -3.18 -14.20
C LEU A 48 21.29 -4.46 -15.04
N SER A 49 22.51 -4.92 -15.35
CA SER A 49 22.71 -6.06 -16.25
C SER A 49 21.79 -7.23 -15.85
N ASP A 50 21.22 -7.96 -16.82
CA ASP A 50 20.26 -9.07 -16.60
C ASP A 50 20.71 -10.14 -15.58
N LYS A 51 21.99 -10.15 -15.19
CA LYS A 51 22.57 -11.04 -14.18
C LYS A 51 22.50 -10.51 -12.73
N ALA A 52 22.23 -9.23 -12.51
CA ALA A 52 22.46 -8.61 -11.21
C ALA A 52 21.23 -8.66 -10.28
N PHE A 53 20.00 -8.62 -10.82
CA PHE A 53 18.76 -8.59 -10.01
C PHE A 53 17.57 -9.19 -10.77
N SER A 54 16.89 -10.17 -10.19
CA SER A 54 15.61 -10.65 -10.72
C SER A 54 14.48 -9.68 -10.35
N TYR A 55 13.39 -9.67 -11.13
CA TYR A 55 12.21 -8.82 -10.85
C TYR A 55 11.68 -9.05 -9.43
N LEU A 56 11.60 -10.32 -9.00
CA LEU A 56 11.13 -10.67 -7.66
C LEU A 56 12.07 -10.17 -6.56
N ALA A 57 13.39 -10.23 -6.78
CA ALA A 57 14.37 -9.72 -5.82
C ALA A 57 14.23 -8.21 -5.64
N LEU A 58 14.11 -7.47 -6.75
CA LEU A 58 13.93 -6.02 -6.72
C LEU A 58 12.59 -5.63 -6.07
N TYR A 59 11.50 -6.34 -6.38
CA TYR A 59 10.20 -6.14 -5.75
C TYR A 59 10.27 -6.29 -4.22
N ARG A 60 10.90 -7.37 -3.75
CA ARG A 60 11.06 -7.65 -2.31
C ARG A 60 12.02 -6.67 -1.64
N ASP A 61 13.08 -6.24 -2.33
CA ASP A 61 14.01 -5.21 -1.86
C ASP A 61 13.27 -3.86 -1.65
N ILE A 62 12.40 -3.45 -2.58
CA ILE A 62 11.56 -2.24 -2.42
C ILE A 62 10.63 -2.39 -1.21
N ARG A 63 9.98 -3.55 -1.03
CA ARG A 63 9.14 -3.82 0.15
C ARG A 63 9.96 -3.73 1.43
N PHE A 64 11.14 -4.33 1.48
CA PHE A 64 12.01 -4.28 2.67
C PHE A 64 12.46 -2.85 2.97
N LEU A 65 12.84 -2.06 1.96
CA LEU A 65 13.27 -0.67 2.12
C LEU A 65 12.21 0.19 2.83
N SER A 66 10.92 -0.08 2.59
CA SER A 66 9.81 0.61 3.27
C SER A 66 9.82 0.43 4.80
N THR A 67 10.43 -0.65 5.31
CA THR A 67 10.56 -0.95 6.74
C THR A 67 11.78 -0.30 7.39
N CYS A 68 12.69 0.26 6.59
CA CYS A 68 13.98 0.71 7.09
C CYS A 68 13.88 2.01 7.90
N HIS A 69 12.86 2.86 7.69
CA HIS A 69 12.68 4.19 8.33
C HIS A 69 13.90 5.15 8.28
N ILE A 70 15.05 4.69 7.80
CA ILE A 70 16.23 5.43 7.38
C ILE A 70 15.78 6.21 6.15
N GLY A 71 15.97 7.53 6.15
CA GLY A 71 15.43 8.43 5.13
C GLY A 71 15.95 8.10 3.73
N ALA A 72 15.30 7.16 3.04
CA ALA A 72 15.57 6.78 1.65
C ALA A 72 15.24 7.89 0.64
N ASN A 73 14.83 9.06 1.15
CA ASN A 73 14.37 10.22 0.39
C ASN A 73 15.50 10.90 -0.40
N SER A 74 16.78 10.61 -0.13
CA SER A 74 17.91 11.14 -0.90
C SER A 74 19.09 10.17 -0.96
N LEU A 75 19.91 10.29 -2.02
CA LEU A 75 21.20 9.61 -2.12
C LEU A 75 22.14 10.14 -1.03
N MET A 76 22.30 9.35 0.04
CA MET A 76 23.17 9.66 1.18
C MET A 76 24.64 9.27 0.91
N THR A 77 25.59 10.07 1.40
CA THR A 77 27.00 9.64 1.44
C THR A 77 27.21 8.52 2.47
N ALA A 78 28.23 7.68 2.31
CA ALA A 78 28.59 6.64 3.28
C ALA A 78 28.74 7.17 4.73
N ASN A 79 29.28 8.38 4.89
CA ASN A 79 29.38 9.04 6.20
C ASN A 79 28.01 9.44 6.78
N SER A 80 27.08 9.88 5.93
CA SER A 80 25.70 10.19 6.33
C SER A 80 24.95 8.93 6.77
N VAL A 81 25.17 7.81 6.07
CA VAL A 81 24.56 6.51 6.39
C VAL A 81 25.04 6.00 7.76
N LYS A 82 26.35 6.06 8.04
CA LYS A 82 26.91 5.69 9.36
C LYS A 82 26.36 6.54 10.51
N LYS A 83 26.30 7.87 10.33
CA LYS A 83 25.72 8.78 11.34
C LYS A 83 24.24 8.49 11.60
N LEU A 84 23.49 8.13 10.56
CA LEU A 84 22.09 7.78 10.66
C LEU A 84 21.89 6.44 11.41
N LYS A 85 22.75 5.44 11.16
CA LYS A 85 22.77 4.19 11.95
C LYS A 85 22.88 4.49 13.44
N GLN A 86 23.91 5.27 13.82
CA GLN A 86 24.15 5.61 15.22
C GLN A 86 22.97 6.35 15.84
N ASN A 87 22.44 7.38 15.16
CA ASN A 87 21.27 8.12 15.64
C ASN A 87 20.05 7.22 15.88
N ARG A 88 19.86 6.19 15.04
CA ARG A 88 18.76 5.24 15.17
C ARG A 88 18.95 4.27 16.33
N LEU A 89 20.18 3.85 16.61
CA LEU A 89 20.52 3.06 17.79
C LEU A 89 20.29 3.86 19.06
N ASP A 90 20.83 5.08 19.12
CA ASP A 90 20.68 5.98 20.29
C ASP A 90 19.19 6.22 20.62
N LYS A 91 18.36 6.48 19.59
CA LYS A 91 16.91 6.67 19.75
C LYS A 91 16.18 5.41 20.22
N PHE A 92 16.62 4.24 19.77
CA PHE A 92 16.01 2.98 20.17
C PHE A 92 16.29 2.71 21.65
N GLU A 93 17.53 2.89 22.10
CA GLU A 93 17.88 2.79 23.51
C GLU A 93 17.19 3.85 24.38
N GLU A 94 17.07 5.09 23.88
CA GLU A 94 16.31 6.15 24.57
C GLU A 94 14.84 5.79 24.71
N SER A 95 14.21 5.27 23.65
CA SER A 95 12.81 4.84 23.68
C SER A 95 12.61 3.70 24.67
N ALA A 96 13.53 2.73 24.72
CA ALA A 96 13.49 1.64 25.69
C ALA A 96 13.57 2.13 27.15
N LYS A 97 14.42 3.12 27.43
CA LYS A 97 14.49 3.77 28.75
C LYS A 97 13.18 4.47 29.10
N GLN A 98 12.53 5.14 28.15
CA GLN A 98 11.26 5.83 28.39
C GLN A 98 10.11 4.87 28.76
N VAL A 99 10.13 3.65 28.23
CA VAL A 99 9.14 2.61 28.57
C VAL A 99 9.57 1.67 29.70
N ASN A 100 10.67 1.99 30.41
CA ASN A 100 11.26 1.19 31.49
C ASN A 100 11.57 -0.27 31.11
N ILE A 101 11.98 -0.51 29.85
CA ILE A 101 12.38 -1.83 29.38
C ILE A 101 13.89 -1.88 29.23
N GLN A 102 14.48 -2.93 29.80
CA GLN A 102 15.89 -3.23 29.57
C GLN A 102 16.02 -3.96 28.23
N VAL A 103 16.66 -3.31 27.25
CA VAL A 103 16.99 -3.94 25.96
C VAL A 103 17.98 -5.09 26.21
N SER A 104 17.60 -6.30 25.81
CA SER A 104 18.51 -7.45 25.86
C SER A 104 19.60 -7.32 24.79
N ALA A 105 20.75 -7.97 24.99
CA ALA A 105 21.79 -8.01 23.96
C ALA A 105 21.27 -8.60 22.64
N THR A 106 20.40 -9.60 22.70
CA THR A 106 19.73 -10.19 21.53
C THR A 106 18.88 -9.17 20.80
N HIS A 107 18.06 -8.40 21.52
CA HIS A 107 17.19 -7.36 20.95
C HIS A 107 17.98 -6.27 20.24
N LEU A 108 19.07 -5.80 20.86
CA LEU A 108 19.98 -4.83 20.26
C LEU A 108 20.67 -5.39 19.01
N ASN A 109 21.17 -6.64 19.06
CA ASN A 109 21.81 -7.29 17.92
C ASN A 109 20.85 -7.44 16.73
N HIS A 110 19.58 -7.78 16.97
CA HIS A 110 18.57 -7.85 15.91
C HIS A 110 18.29 -6.47 15.31
N TYR A 111 18.19 -5.43 16.14
CA TYR A 111 17.98 -4.07 15.68
C TYR A 111 19.19 -3.56 14.86
N GLU A 112 20.41 -3.81 15.33
CA GLU A 112 21.64 -3.51 14.59
C GLU A 112 21.70 -4.26 13.25
N SER A 113 21.40 -5.56 13.24
CA SER A 113 21.39 -6.38 12.03
C SER A 113 20.36 -5.88 11.00
N HIS A 114 19.17 -5.47 11.44
CA HIS A 114 18.17 -4.86 10.57
C HIS A 114 18.67 -3.56 9.96
N LEU A 115 19.26 -2.67 10.77
CA LEU A 115 19.85 -1.44 10.27
C LEU A 115 20.98 -1.71 9.28
N ASP A 116 21.85 -2.69 9.55
CA ASP A 116 22.93 -3.08 8.63
C ASP A 116 22.39 -3.61 7.31
N ARG A 117 21.34 -4.43 7.32
CA ARG A 117 20.69 -4.89 6.09
C ARG A 117 20.07 -3.73 5.30
N CYS A 118 19.46 -2.76 5.99
CA CYS A 118 18.94 -1.56 5.35
C CYS A 118 20.05 -0.71 4.71
N ILE A 119 21.19 -0.58 5.39
CA ILE A 119 22.37 0.14 4.90
C ILE A 119 22.96 -0.55 3.68
N GLN A 120 23.18 -1.87 3.75
CA GLN A 120 23.67 -2.66 2.63
C GLN A 120 22.76 -2.54 1.42
N LEU A 121 21.43 -2.52 1.63
CA LEU A 121 20.48 -2.33 0.54
C LEU A 121 20.60 -0.95 -0.10
N ILE A 122 20.69 0.09 0.73
CA ILE A 122 20.91 1.47 0.28
C ILE A 122 22.21 1.56 -0.53
N GLU A 123 23.32 1.06 -0.01
CA GLU A 123 24.64 1.08 -0.67
C GLU A 123 24.60 0.33 -2.01
N LYS A 124 24.01 -0.88 -2.03
CA LYS A 124 23.83 -1.71 -3.23
C LYS A 124 23.17 -0.95 -4.40
N TYR A 125 22.13 -0.16 -4.12
CA TYR A 125 21.42 0.60 -5.15
C TYR A 125 22.00 2.01 -5.37
N GLN A 126 22.71 2.59 -4.40
CA GLN A 126 23.43 3.84 -4.56
C GLN A 126 24.59 3.72 -5.55
N ASP A 127 25.41 2.68 -5.44
CA ASP A 127 26.52 2.43 -6.36
C ASP A 127 26.00 2.25 -7.80
N SER A 128 24.80 1.67 -7.93
CA SER A 128 24.11 1.49 -9.20
C SER A 128 23.48 2.79 -9.73
N ALA A 129 23.09 3.71 -8.84
CA ALA A 129 22.54 5.02 -9.18
C ALA A 129 23.62 6.07 -9.51
N MET A 130 24.89 5.83 -9.18
CA MET A 130 26.01 6.74 -9.51
C MET A 130 26.21 6.95 -11.03
N TYR A 131 25.59 6.13 -11.88
CA TYR A 131 25.60 6.30 -13.35
C TYR A 131 24.53 7.28 -13.87
N LEU A 132 23.69 7.83 -12.99
CA LEU A 132 22.75 8.91 -13.34
C LEU A 132 23.48 10.25 -13.49
N SER A 133 22.94 11.19 -14.26
CA SER A 133 23.50 12.53 -14.37
C SER A 133 23.43 13.29 -13.04
N GLN A 134 24.28 14.30 -12.85
CA GLN A 134 24.36 15.08 -11.63
C GLN A 134 23.03 15.81 -11.29
N ALA A 135 22.20 16.13 -12.29
CA ALA A 135 20.88 16.70 -12.10
C ALA A 135 19.84 15.65 -11.64
N GLU A 136 19.91 14.43 -12.15
CA GLU A 136 19.05 13.31 -11.75
C GLU A 136 19.37 12.83 -10.33
N GLN A 137 20.66 12.76 -9.97
CA GLN A 137 21.11 12.37 -8.63
C GLN A 137 20.65 13.36 -7.53
N LYS A 138 20.53 14.65 -7.86
CA LYS A 138 20.16 15.69 -6.89
C LYS A 138 18.69 15.62 -6.47
N ASN A 139 17.84 15.03 -7.30
CA ASN A 139 16.38 15.02 -7.12
C ASN A 139 15.79 13.61 -6.93
N ALA A 140 16.55 12.54 -7.18
CA ALA A 140 16.06 11.17 -7.09
C ALA A 140 16.26 10.56 -5.69
N SER A 141 15.20 9.97 -5.15
CA SER A 141 15.29 9.08 -3.99
C SER A 141 15.70 7.66 -4.43
N ILE A 142 16.30 6.88 -3.54
CA ILE A 142 16.64 5.46 -3.83
C ILE A 142 15.37 4.68 -4.16
N TYR A 143 14.27 4.99 -3.48
CA TYR A 143 12.97 4.39 -3.74
C TYR A 143 12.47 4.65 -5.17
N GLN A 144 12.59 5.88 -5.66
CA GLN A 144 12.23 6.22 -7.04
C GLN A 144 13.12 5.48 -8.04
N TYR A 145 14.44 5.44 -7.80
CA TYR A 145 15.36 4.70 -8.66
C TYR A 145 15.00 3.21 -8.74
N MET A 146 14.82 2.54 -7.59
CA MET A 146 14.44 1.12 -7.55
C MET A 146 13.09 0.87 -8.23
N SER A 147 12.12 1.77 -8.04
CA SER A 147 10.81 1.66 -8.69
C SER A 147 10.93 1.73 -10.22
N GLN A 148 11.79 2.61 -10.75
CA GLN A 148 12.06 2.69 -12.19
C GLN A 148 12.79 1.45 -12.74
N GLN A 149 13.75 0.91 -11.97
CA GLN A 149 14.38 -0.37 -12.32
C GLN A 149 13.33 -1.50 -12.37
N LEU A 150 12.35 -1.52 -11.46
CA LEU A 150 11.34 -2.57 -11.41
C LEU A 150 10.44 -2.55 -12.65
N LEU A 151 10.09 -1.36 -13.16
CA LEU A 151 9.28 -1.22 -14.37
C LEU A 151 9.98 -1.84 -15.60
N THR A 152 11.29 -1.62 -15.69
CA THR A 152 12.11 -2.05 -16.83
C THR A 152 12.71 -3.46 -16.68
N ALA A 153 12.71 -4.02 -15.47
CA ALA A 153 13.24 -5.35 -15.20
C ALA A 153 12.49 -6.46 -15.99
N PRO A 154 13.23 -7.45 -16.54
CA PRO A 154 12.64 -8.61 -17.19
C PRO A 154 11.98 -9.53 -16.16
N THR A 155 10.87 -10.15 -16.55
CA THR A 155 10.17 -11.16 -15.75
C THR A 155 10.43 -12.55 -16.34
N VAL A 156 11.11 -13.41 -15.59
CA VAL A 156 11.55 -14.73 -16.07
C VAL A 156 10.60 -15.83 -15.60
N THR A 157 10.16 -15.75 -14.35
CA THR A 157 9.30 -16.76 -13.73
C THR A 157 7.81 -16.41 -13.88
N VAL A 158 6.94 -17.42 -13.76
CA VAL A 158 5.48 -17.24 -13.75
C VAL A 158 5.06 -16.25 -12.66
N LYS A 159 5.65 -16.36 -11.46
CA LYS A 159 5.39 -15.45 -10.34
C LYS A 159 5.77 -14.01 -10.65
N GLU A 160 6.90 -13.78 -11.29
CA GLU A 160 7.32 -12.43 -11.69
C GLU A 160 6.40 -11.83 -12.75
N GLN A 161 5.95 -12.64 -13.71
CA GLN A 161 4.97 -12.24 -14.72
C GLN A 161 3.64 -11.87 -14.07
N GLN A 162 3.16 -12.68 -13.13
CA GLN A 162 1.93 -12.43 -12.36
C GLN A 162 2.03 -11.15 -11.51
N LEU A 163 3.14 -10.94 -10.80
CA LEU A 163 3.37 -9.72 -10.03
C LEU A 163 3.39 -8.48 -10.93
N LYS A 164 4.06 -8.56 -12.09
CA LYS A 164 4.08 -7.46 -13.05
C LYS A 164 2.70 -7.19 -13.64
N GLN A 165 1.94 -8.23 -13.99
CA GLN A 165 0.57 -8.09 -14.46
C GLN A 165 -0.30 -7.40 -13.41
N LEU A 166 -0.28 -7.86 -12.16
CA LEU A 166 -1.04 -7.27 -11.07
C LEU A 166 -0.67 -5.79 -10.83
N ARG A 167 0.63 -5.45 -10.86
CA ARG A 167 1.09 -4.07 -10.76
C ARG A 167 0.67 -3.20 -11.94
N ASN A 168 0.55 -3.78 -13.14
CA ASN A 168 0.07 -3.07 -14.31
C ASN A 168 -1.45 -2.82 -14.27
N LEU A 169 -2.22 -3.53 -13.44
CA LEU A 169 -3.65 -3.24 -13.21
C LEU A 169 -3.86 -1.99 -12.35
N ASN A 170 -2.80 -1.48 -11.74
CA ASN A 170 -2.86 -0.35 -10.82
C ASN A 170 -3.43 0.93 -11.45
N GLN A 171 -2.89 1.34 -12.58
CA GLN A 171 -3.30 2.54 -13.32
C GLN A 171 -4.70 2.36 -13.94
N PRO A 172 -5.01 1.27 -14.69
CA PRO A 172 -6.35 1.04 -15.21
C PRO A 172 -7.43 1.02 -14.12
N TRP A 173 -7.13 0.49 -12.94
CA TRP A 173 -8.07 0.46 -11.82
C TRP A 173 -8.32 1.87 -11.26
N ASP A 174 -7.28 2.67 -11.08
CA ASP A 174 -7.42 4.08 -10.67
C ASP A 174 -8.21 4.90 -11.71
N GLU A 175 -7.92 4.72 -12.99
CA GLU A 175 -8.62 5.38 -14.09
C GLU A 175 -10.10 5.00 -14.12
N ALA A 176 -10.44 3.71 -13.93
CA ALA A 176 -11.82 3.24 -13.85
C ALA A 176 -12.57 3.88 -12.67
N TRP A 177 -11.93 4.00 -11.51
CA TRP A 177 -12.49 4.72 -10.36
C TRP A 177 -12.70 6.21 -10.66
N GLN A 178 -11.73 6.86 -11.29
CA GLN A 178 -11.84 8.27 -11.67
C GLN A 178 -12.98 8.50 -12.66
N GLN A 179 -13.15 7.60 -13.64
CA GLN A 179 -14.28 7.61 -14.58
C GLN A 179 -15.62 7.44 -13.85
N LEU A 180 -15.71 6.50 -12.91
CA LEU A 180 -16.91 6.29 -12.12
C LEU A 180 -17.27 7.51 -11.27
N PHE A 181 -16.28 8.13 -10.61
CA PHE A 181 -16.51 9.35 -9.83
C PHE A 181 -16.96 10.51 -10.70
N ASN A 182 -16.35 10.67 -11.88
CA ASN A 182 -16.76 11.68 -12.84
C ASN A 182 -18.21 11.44 -13.30
N ALA A 183 -18.54 10.20 -13.67
CA ALA A 183 -19.89 9.81 -14.07
C ALA A 183 -20.93 10.01 -12.95
N ALA A 184 -20.60 9.66 -11.71
CA ALA A 184 -21.49 9.84 -10.56
C ALA A 184 -21.74 11.32 -10.24
N LYS A 185 -20.77 12.20 -10.52
CA LYS A 185 -20.90 13.66 -10.38
C LYS A 185 -21.52 14.35 -11.59
N GLY A 186 -21.83 13.59 -12.66
CA GLY A 186 -22.31 14.15 -13.92
C GLY A 186 -21.24 14.91 -14.73
N ILE A 187 -19.95 14.70 -14.45
CA ILE A 187 -18.82 15.25 -15.22
C ILE A 187 -18.54 14.28 -16.37
N ILE A 188 -19.36 14.31 -17.41
CA ILE A 188 -19.32 13.31 -18.49
C ILE A 188 -19.09 13.90 -19.88
N SER A 189 -19.27 15.21 -20.06
CA SER A 189 -18.98 15.87 -21.34
C SER A 189 -17.49 16.18 -21.47
N PRO A 190 -16.94 16.21 -22.70
CA PRO A 190 -15.57 16.65 -22.93
C PRO A 190 -15.28 18.02 -22.33
N GLU A 191 -16.23 18.95 -22.39
CA GLU A 191 -16.10 20.30 -21.82
C GLU A 191 -16.04 20.26 -20.29
N ALA A 192 -16.88 19.45 -19.64
CA ALA A 192 -16.85 19.31 -18.18
C ALA A 192 -15.54 18.65 -17.70
N LEU A 193 -15.05 17.66 -18.44
CA LEU A 193 -13.76 17.03 -18.16
C LEU A 193 -12.60 18.02 -18.32
N ALA A 194 -12.58 18.81 -19.39
CA ALA A 194 -11.54 19.83 -19.59
C ALA A 194 -11.51 20.87 -18.45
N ILE A 195 -12.68 21.31 -17.96
CA ILE A 195 -12.73 22.23 -16.80
C ILE A 195 -12.26 21.56 -15.51
N LYS A 196 -12.59 20.27 -15.33
CA LYS A 196 -12.08 19.49 -14.21
C LYS A 196 -10.55 19.38 -14.26
N ASP A 197 -9.97 19.13 -15.43
CA ASP A 197 -8.53 19.03 -15.60
C ASP A 197 -7.86 20.38 -15.30
N GLN A 198 -8.44 21.50 -15.75
CA GLN A 198 -7.98 22.85 -15.38
C GLN A 198 -8.04 23.10 -13.86
N LEU A 199 -9.07 22.62 -13.17
CA LEU A 199 -9.18 22.71 -11.72
C LEU A 199 -8.08 21.89 -11.00
N ASP A 200 -7.82 20.66 -11.47
CA ASP A 200 -6.79 19.80 -10.89
C ASP A 200 -5.38 20.34 -11.18
N GLU A 201 -5.13 20.86 -12.38
CA GLU A 201 -3.87 21.54 -12.76
C GLU A 201 -3.63 22.80 -11.91
N LEU A 202 -4.68 23.63 -11.71
CA LEU A 202 -4.60 24.80 -10.84
C LEU A 202 -4.19 24.42 -9.40
N ASP A 203 -4.76 23.34 -8.84
CA ASP A 203 -4.42 22.83 -7.52
C ASP A 203 -3.03 22.18 -7.44
N ILE A 204 -2.56 21.56 -8.53
CA ILE A 204 -1.20 20.99 -8.62
C ILE A 204 -0.18 22.12 -8.69
N ASN A 205 -0.33 23.07 -9.60
CA ASN A 205 0.55 24.23 -9.75
C ASN A 205 0.63 25.04 -8.45
N TRP A 206 -0.53 25.25 -7.82
CA TRP A 206 -0.60 25.88 -6.51
C TRP A 206 0.15 25.12 -5.42
N ARG A 207 0.14 23.78 -5.41
CA ARG A 207 0.92 22.98 -4.44
C ARG A 207 2.41 22.91 -4.78
N GLN A 208 2.77 22.81 -6.05
CA GLN A 208 4.15 22.71 -6.51
C GLN A 208 4.94 23.99 -6.21
N GLN A 209 4.29 25.16 -6.26
CA GLN A 209 4.89 26.42 -5.81
C GLN A 209 5.30 26.42 -4.31
N TYR A 210 4.85 25.44 -3.50
CA TYR A 210 4.96 25.41 -2.02
C TYR A 210 5.81 24.27 -1.50
N GLN A 211 6.08 23.26 -2.33
CA GLN A 211 6.95 22.15 -1.94
C GLN A 211 8.41 22.59 -2.03
N GLY A 212 8.87 23.42 -1.09
CA GLY A 212 10.31 23.63 -0.89
C GLY A 212 10.81 24.92 -0.26
N VAL A 213 9.99 25.94 -0.01
CA VAL A 213 10.48 27.23 0.50
C VAL A 213 9.44 27.92 1.39
N GLU A 214 9.90 28.58 2.46
CA GLU A 214 9.13 29.51 3.32
C GLU A 214 8.63 30.74 2.55
N PHE A 215 7.83 30.56 1.50
CA PHE A 215 7.07 31.66 0.91
C PHE A 215 5.65 31.63 1.46
N GLU A 216 5.28 32.68 2.19
CA GLU A 216 3.88 32.99 2.43
C GLU A 216 3.34 33.64 1.17
N PHE A 217 2.31 33.07 0.53
CA PHE A 217 1.54 33.79 -0.49
C PHE A 217 1.17 35.17 0.06
N THR A 218 1.24 36.18 -0.80
CA THR A 218 0.49 37.41 -0.53
C THR A 218 -1.01 37.08 -0.46
N GLU A 219 -1.76 37.87 0.30
CA GLU A 219 -3.22 37.72 0.36
C GLU A 219 -3.85 37.83 -1.03
N ALA A 220 -3.27 38.66 -1.90
CA ALA A 220 -3.69 38.83 -3.29
C ALA A 220 -3.57 37.53 -4.12
N GLU A 221 -2.47 36.78 -3.99
CA GLU A 221 -2.28 35.52 -4.71
C GLU A 221 -3.24 34.43 -4.21
N ARG A 222 -3.46 34.35 -2.89
CA ARG A 222 -4.48 33.45 -2.32
C ARG A 222 -5.85 33.75 -2.88
N ASN A 223 -6.24 35.02 -2.86
CA ASN A 223 -7.53 35.45 -3.37
C ASN A 223 -7.66 35.17 -4.87
N ALA A 224 -6.61 35.42 -5.67
CA ALA A 224 -6.62 35.13 -7.11
C ALA A 224 -6.83 33.63 -7.40
N HIS A 225 -6.15 32.73 -6.67
CA HIS A 225 -6.37 31.29 -6.81
C HIS A 225 -7.78 30.88 -6.40
N TYR A 226 -8.28 31.38 -5.27
CA TYR A 226 -9.64 31.06 -4.81
C TYR A 226 -10.71 31.54 -5.79
N GLU A 227 -10.60 32.76 -6.32
CA GLU A 227 -11.56 33.30 -7.29
C GLU A 227 -11.50 32.55 -8.63
N THR A 228 -10.31 32.22 -9.13
CA THR A 228 -10.16 31.40 -10.34
C THR A 228 -10.80 30.02 -10.17
N LYS A 229 -10.54 29.37 -9.03
CA LYS A 229 -11.12 28.09 -8.66
C LYS A 229 -12.64 28.16 -8.55
N LYS A 230 -13.18 29.23 -7.97
CA LYS A 230 -14.61 29.46 -7.82
C LYS A 230 -15.29 29.64 -9.18
N ALA A 231 -14.69 30.40 -10.09
CA ALA A 231 -15.21 30.58 -11.44
C ALA A 231 -15.26 29.27 -12.23
N LEU A 232 -14.17 28.49 -12.21
CA LEU A 232 -14.12 27.18 -12.87
C LEU A 232 -15.13 26.19 -12.28
N LYS A 233 -15.33 26.18 -10.95
CA LYS A 233 -16.37 25.37 -10.32
C LYS A 233 -17.78 25.75 -10.76
N ALA A 234 -18.07 27.04 -10.87
CA ALA A 234 -19.37 27.51 -11.35
C ALA A 234 -19.63 27.10 -12.81
N GLN A 235 -18.60 27.17 -13.67
CA GLN A 235 -18.71 26.66 -15.05
C GLN A 235 -18.91 25.15 -15.09
N LEU A 236 -18.18 24.41 -14.25
CA LEU A 236 -18.32 22.96 -14.15
C LEU A 236 -19.75 22.57 -13.74
N GLU A 237 -20.31 23.24 -12.72
CA GLU A 237 -21.69 23.01 -12.25
C GLU A 237 -22.71 23.19 -13.39
N GLN A 238 -22.54 24.19 -14.25
CA GLN A 238 -23.41 24.42 -15.41
C GLN A 238 -23.34 23.30 -16.47
N LEU A 239 -22.20 22.61 -16.55
CA LEU A 239 -21.97 21.52 -17.49
C LEU A 239 -22.26 20.13 -16.91
N THR A 240 -22.48 20.04 -15.59
CA THR A 240 -22.77 18.75 -14.96
C THR A 240 -24.16 18.23 -15.36
N GLY A 241 -24.20 16.95 -15.75
CA GLY A 241 -25.43 16.23 -16.06
C GLY A 241 -25.25 14.75 -15.78
N THR A 242 -26.16 14.16 -15.01
CA THR A 242 -26.07 12.73 -14.68
C THR A 242 -26.58 11.88 -15.85
N ASN A 243 -25.81 10.86 -16.22
CA ASN A 243 -26.23 9.84 -17.19
C ASN A 243 -26.12 8.46 -16.53
N PRO A 244 -27.25 7.83 -16.15
CA PRO A 244 -27.25 6.54 -15.49
C PRO A 244 -26.52 5.45 -16.28
N LYS A 245 -26.58 5.47 -17.62
CA LYS A 245 -25.90 4.47 -18.45
C LYS A 245 -24.38 4.58 -18.36
N VAL A 246 -23.85 5.80 -18.39
CA VAL A 246 -22.41 6.06 -18.24
C VAL A 246 -21.93 5.67 -16.85
N LYS A 247 -22.72 5.97 -15.80
CA LYS A 247 -22.42 5.53 -14.42
C LYS A 247 -22.36 4.01 -14.31
N ILE A 248 -23.33 3.29 -14.91
CA ILE A 248 -23.38 1.82 -14.92
C ILE A 248 -22.16 1.23 -15.65
N GLN A 249 -21.84 1.74 -16.85
CA GLN A 249 -20.67 1.25 -17.61
C GLN A 249 -19.35 1.49 -16.88
N ALA A 250 -19.16 2.66 -16.27
CA ALA A 250 -17.98 2.93 -15.45
C ALA A 250 -17.91 2.01 -14.22
N TRP A 251 -19.05 1.69 -13.63
CA TRP A 251 -19.12 0.74 -12.52
C TRP A 251 -18.78 -0.69 -12.93
N GLU A 252 -19.30 -1.17 -14.06
CA GLU A 252 -18.97 -2.49 -14.62
C GLU A 252 -17.45 -2.64 -14.87
N GLN A 253 -16.80 -1.58 -15.35
CA GLN A 253 -15.35 -1.58 -15.54
C GLN A 253 -14.58 -1.68 -14.21
N VAL A 254 -15.01 -0.97 -13.17
CA VAL A 254 -14.43 -1.09 -11.82
C VAL A 254 -14.62 -2.50 -11.27
N GLN A 255 -15.80 -3.10 -11.44
CA GLN A 255 -16.08 -4.47 -10.99
C GLN A 255 -15.20 -5.49 -11.71
N LYS A 256 -15.05 -5.37 -13.04
CA LYS A 256 -14.21 -6.25 -13.84
C LYS A 256 -12.75 -6.22 -13.37
N LEU A 257 -12.16 -5.04 -13.23
CA LEU A 257 -10.78 -4.90 -12.79
C LEU A 257 -10.60 -5.37 -11.33
N THR A 258 -11.57 -5.09 -10.47
CA THR A 258 -11.57 -5.58 -9.09
C THR A 258 -11.58 -7.10 -9.04
N ALA A 259 -12.40 -7.77 -9.85
CA ALA A 259 -12.45 -9.22 -9.94
C ALA A 259 -11.12 -9.81 -10.45
N GLU A 260 -10.49 -9.16 -11.44
CA GLU A 260 -9.18 -9.56 -11.94
C GLU A 260 -8.09 -9.44 -10.86
N ILE A 261 -8.07 -8.34 -10.10
CA ILE A 261 -7.13 -8.16 -8.98
C ILE A 261 -7.37 -9.22 -7.89
N LYS A 262 -8.63 -9.50 -7.55
CA LYS A 262 -8.98 -10.54 -6.56
C LYS A 262 -8.55 -11.93 -6.98
N ALA A 263 -8.53 -12.25 -8.27
CA ALA A 263 -8.07 -13.56 -8.73
C ALA A 263 -6.62 -13.85 -8.31
N PHE A 264 -5.77 -12.82 -8.19
CA PHE A 264 -4.40 -12.98 -7.66
C PHE A 264 -4.36 -13.32 -6.17
N MET A 265 -5.36 -12.90 -5.39
CA MET A 265 -5.45 -13.26 -3.97
C MET A 265 -5.73 -14.76 -3.77
N LEU A 266 -6.32 -15.43 -4.78
CA LEU A 266 -6.66 -16.86 -4.74
C LEU A 266 -5.49 -17.78 -5.14
N LEU A 267 -4.35 -17.22 -5.56
CA LEU A 267 -3.19 -17.98 -6.03
C LEU A 267 -2.31 -18.52 -4.89
N GLN A 268 -2.71 -18.31 -3.63
CA GLN A 268 -2.02 -18.78 -2.42
C GLN A 268 -0.53 -18.37 -2.35
N ASP A 269 -0.17 -17.23 -2.96
CA ASP A 269 1.18 -16.68 -2.92
C ASP A 269 1.22 -15.38 -2.12
N ALA A 270 2.10 -15.32 -1.13
CA ALA A 270 2.20 -14.18 -0.21
C ALA A 270 2.51 -12.84 -0.89
N ASP A 271 3.33 -12.82 -1.95
CA ASP A 271 3.67 -11.57 -2.63
C ASP A 271 2.48 -11.09 -3.46
N LEU A 272 1.78 -12.00 -4.15
CA LEU A 272 0.59 -11.67 -4.95
C LEU A 272 -0.58 -11.24 -4.06
N PHE A 273 -0.81 -11.95 -2.94
CA PHE A 273 -1.85 -11.59 -1.99
C PHE A 273 -1.59 -10.23 -1.34
N PHE A 274 -0.34 -9.97 -0.93
CA PHE A 274 0.05 -8.67 -0.39
C PHE A 274 -0.23 -7.55 -1.39
N GLU A 275 0.26 -7.68 -2.63
CA GLU A 275 0.09 -6.63 -3.64
C GLU A 275 -1.39 -6.40 -4.01
N ALA A 276 -2.18 -7.47 -4.18
CA ALA A 276 -3.58 -7.37 -4.56
C ALA A 276 -4.43 -6.79 -3.43
N SER A 277 -4.19 -7.24 -2.19
CA SER A 277 -4.87 -6.68 -1.03
C SER A 277 -4.49 -5.21 -0.79
N ALA A 278 -3.26 -4.80 -1.13
CA ALA A 278 -2.81 -3.41 -1.02
C ALA A 278 -3.53 -2.52 -2.02
N LEU A 279 -3.67 -3.02 -3.25
CA LEU A 279 -4.39 -2.32 -4.31
C LEU A 279 -5.87 -2.11 -3.95
N LEU A 280 -6.53 -3.13 -3.42
CA LEU A 280 -7.97 -3.09 -3.13
C LEU A 280 -8.35 -2.40 -1.80
N ASN A 281 -7.41 -2.23 -0.87
CA ASN A 281 -7.65 -1.60 0.45
C ASN A 281 -7.06 -0.19 0.53
N ASP A 282 -7.83 0.83 0.09
CA ASP A 282 -7.38 2.23 0.16
C ASP A 282 -7.67 2.95 1.50
N ASP A 283 -8.45 2.34 2.40
CA ASP A 283 -8.71 2.97 3.71
C ASP A 283 -7.45 2.94 4.58
N ARG A 284 -6.93 4.12 4.97
CA ARG A 284 -5.84 4.27 5.95
C ARG A 284 -6.05 3.44 7.21
N GLN A 285 -7.30 3.25 7.64
CA GLN A 285 -7.66 2.46 8.81
C GLN A 285 -7.69 0.95 8.55
N LEU A 286 -7.75 0.51 7.29
CA LEU A 286 -7.75 -0.92 6.91
C LEU A 286 -6.46 -1.33 6.19
N ARG A 287 -5.49 -0.41 6.09
CA ARG A 287 -4.12 -0.67 5.56
C ARG A 287 -3.38 -1.75 6.33
N PHE A 288 -3.91 -2.26 7.43
CA PHE A 288 -3.30 -3.36 8.18
C PHE A 288 -3.16 -4.67 7.40
N PHE A 289 -3.82 -4.81 6.25
CA PHE A 289 -3.51 -5.89 5.32
C PHE A 289 -2.08 -5.79 4.74
N ASN A 290 -1.46 -4.60 4.78
CA ASN A 290 -0.15 -4.33 4.19
C ASN A 290 0.66 -3.34 5.03
N GLY A 291 1.84 -3.75 5.50
CA GLY A 291 2.76 -2.91 6.27
C GLY A 291 3.34 -1.69 5.55
N SER A 292 2.69 -1.15 4.50
CA SER A 292 3.12 0.03 3.77
C SER A 292 2.12 1.19 3.90
N SER A 293 2.66 2.40 4.10
CA SER A 293 1.92 3.64 4.43
C SER A 293 1.57 4.50 3.20
N HIS A 294 1.73 3.98 1.98
CA HIS A 294 1.35 4.68 0.77
C HIS A 294 -0.06 4.24 0.41
N GLY A 295 -1.03 5.12 0.62
CA GLY A 295 -2.32 4.88 0.01
C GLY A 295 -2.78 6.16 -0.62
N ARG A 296 -3.61 5.95 -1.62
CA ARG A 296 -4.06 7.00 -2.49
C ARG A 296 -5.07 7.83 -1.73
N ASN A 297 -5.12 9.09 -2.08
CA ASN A 297 -6.18 9.96 -1.59
C ASN A 297 -7.22 9.99 -2.70
N PHE A 298 -8.06 8.96 -2.81
CA PHE A 298 -9.36 9.22 -3.43
C PHE A 298 -10.02 10.29 -2.57
N LYS A 299 -10.23 11.49 -3.15
CA LYS A 299 -10.68 12.70 -2.46
C LYS A 299 -12.01 12.43 -1.76
N ARG A 300 -11.96 12.04 -0.47
CA ARG A 300 -12.85 12.26 0.70
C ARG A 300 -14.39 12.30 0.56
N GLU A 301 -14.97 12.19 -0.62
CA GLU A 301 -16.39 11.99 -0.83
C GLU A 301 -16.66 10.50 -0.67
N SER A 302 -17.45 10.15 0.33
CA SER A 302 -17.74 8.76 0.60
C SER A 302 -18.49 8.15 -0.59
N LEU A 303 -18.13 6.93 -0.95
CA LEU A 303 -18.85 6.08 -1.93
C LEU A 303 -20.36 6.11 -1.68
N GLU A 304 -20.76 6.20 -0.40
CA GLU A 304 -22.12 6.38 0.07
C GLU A 304 -22.81 7.64 -0.48
N ARG A 305 -22.13 8.80 -0.48
CA ARG A 305 -22.68 10.05 -1.04
C ARG A 305 -22.89 9.98 -2.54
N LEU A 306 -22.12 9.14 -3.23
CA LEU A 306 -22.18 8.93 -4.68
C LEU A 306 -23.03 7.70 -5.06
N GLU A 307 -23.64 7.04 -4.07
CA GLU A 307 -24.44 5.82 -4.23
C GLU A 307 -23.70 4.76 -5.06
N ILE A 308 -22.42 4.54 -4.75
CA ILE A 308 -21.60 3.50 -5.38
C ILE A 308 -21.59 2.28 -4.44
N PRO A 309 -22.17 1.14 -4.83
CA PRO A 309 -22.31 -0.04 -3.97
C PRO A 309 -21.02 -0.88 -3.94
N TYR A 310 -19.89 -0.25 -3.60
CA TYR A 310 -18.60 -0.94 -3.50
C TYR A 310 -18.32 -1.39 -2.07
N ILE A 311 -18.14 -2.69 -1.91
CA ILE A 311 -17.67 -3.30 -0.68
C ILE A 311 -16.17 -3.57 -0.85
N LYS A 312 -15.36 -3.05 0.07
CA LYS A 312 -13.91 -3.28 0.09
C LYS A 312 -13.62 -4.72 0.54
N VAL A 313 -12.44 -5.26 0.19
CA VAL A 313 -11.98 -6.59 0.64
C VAL A 313 -12.17 -6.80 2.13
N ALA A 314 -11.72 -5.86 2.97
CA ALA A 314 -11.91 -5.97 4.41
C ALA A 314 -13.40 -5.92 4.84
N GLY A 315 -14.23 -5.20 4.10
CA GLY A 315 -15.68 -5.18 4.29
C GLY A 315 -16.35 -6.49 3.91
N GLU A 316 -15.87 -7.18 2.87
CA GLU A 316 -16.34 -8.51 2.47
C GLU A 316 -16.00 -9.54 3.54
N VAL A 317 -14.76 -9.55 4.03
CA VAL A 317 -14.35 -10.40 5.15
C VAL A 317 -15.17 -10.09 6.41
N MET A 318 -15.40 -8.81 6.71
CA MET A 318 -16.24 -8.41 7.84
C MET A 318 -17.71 -8.87 7.68
N GLN A 319 -18.27 -8.81 6.47
CA GLN A 319 -19.63 -9.32 6.20
C GLN A 319 -19.71 -10.85 6.32
N LEU A 320 -18.71 -11.57 5.82
CA LEU A 320 -18.63 -13.03 5.88
C LEU A 320 -18.44 -13.53 7.32
N THR A 321 -17.70 -12.78 8.14
CA THR A 321 -17.56 -13.08 9.57
C THR A 321 -18.79 -12.71 10.40
N GLY A 322 -19.75 -11.96 9.84
CA GLY A 322 -21.14 -11.80 10.28
C GLY A 322 -21.39 -11.20 11.66
N GLN A 323 -20.37 -11.02 12.51
CA GLN A 323 -20.55 -10.91 13.96
C GLN A 323 -19.62 -9.91 14.65
N ILE A 324 -18.71 -9.29 13.90
CA ILE A 324 -17.68 -8.43 14.46
C ILE A 324 -18.03 -6.98 14.15
N ASN A 325 -18.24 -6.17 15.18
CA ASN A 325 -18.37 -4.74 14.97
C ASN A 325 -17.07 -4.18 14.35
N ARG A 326 -17.16 -3.07 13.62
CA ARG A 326 -16.02 -2.51 12.87
C ARG A 326 -14.79 -2.26 13.76
N LEU A 327 -14.96 -1.81 15.00
CA LEU A 327 -13.84 -1.51 15.91
C LEU A 327 -13.09 -2.79 16.31
N ASN A 328 -13.81 -3.86 16.61
CA ASN A 328 -13.24 -5.14 16.98
C ASN A 328 -12.58 -5.80 15.77
N PHE A 329 -13.19 -5.71 14.59
CA PHE A 329 -12.59 -6.20 13.35
C PHE A 329 -11.26 -5.51 13.08
N LEU A 330 -11.21 -4.18 13.21
CA LEU A 330 -10.00 -3.39 13.08
C LEU A 330 -8.91 -3.78 14.09
N ALA A 331 -9.29 -4.27 15.27
CA ALA A 331 -8.35 -4.68 16.31
C ALA A 331 -7.73 -6.07 16.03
N ILE A 332 -8.39 -6.96 15.28
CA ILE A 332 -7.93 -8.35 15.10
C ILE A 332 -7.50 -8.69 13.65
N ALA A 333 -8.09 -8.04 12.65
CA ALA A 333 -7.79 -8.26 11.23
C ALA A 333 -6.30 -8.10 10.87
N PRO A 334 -5.53 -7.15 11.45
CA PRO A 334 -4.09 -7.05 11.20
C PRO A 334 -3.37 -8.37 11.47
N TYR A 335 -3.68 -9.00 12.60
CA TYR A 335 -2.98 -10.19 13.09
C TYR A 335 -3.41 -11.44 12.33
N ALA A 336 -4.72 -11.58 12.07
CA ALA A 336 -5.25 -12.66 11.25
C ALA A 336 -4.66 -12.65 9.83
N ASN A 337 -4.52 -11.47 9.24
CA ASN A 337 -3.90 -11.32 7.94
C ASN A 337 -2.41 -11.69 7.92
N GLN A 338 -1.67 -11.31 8.96
CA GLN A 338 -0.26 -11.69 9.06
C GLN A 338 -0.08 -13.20 9.18
N LEU A 339 -0.93 -13.88 9.96
CA LEU A 339 -0.97 -15.34 10.00
C LEU A 339 -1.29 -15.92 8.63
N TYR A 340 -2.28 -15.38 7.91
CA TYR A 340 -2.62 -15.80 6.54
C TYR A 340 -1.43 -15.68 5.59
N LEU A 341 -0.71 -14.55 5.61
CA LEU A 341 0.50 -14.36 4.81
C LEU A 341 1.55 -15.46 5.07
N CYS A 342 1.75 -15.86 6.34
CA CYS A 342 2.64 -16.97 6.69
C CYS A 342 2.24 -18.27 6.00
N THR A 343 0.94 -18.58 5.92
CA THR A 343 0.45 -19.81 5.24
C THR A 343 0.73 -19.78 3.74
N THR A 344 0.63 -18.60 3.13
CA THR A 344 0.87 -18.39 1.70
C THR A 344 2.37 -18.26 1.35
N GLY A 345 3.25 -18.61 2.29
CA GLY A 345 4.70 -18.70 2.07
C GLY A 345 5.49 -17.43 2.42
N GLN A 346 4.91 -16.46 3.13
CA GLN A 346 5.68 -15.36 3.72
C GLN A 346 6.56 -15.94 4.85
N ASP A 347 7.83 -15.53 4.89
CA ASP A 347 8.69 -15.86 6.03
C ASP A 347 8.21 -15.16 7.30
N CYS A 348 7.98 -15.95 8.35
CA CYS A 348 7.48 -15.52 9.66
C CYS A 348 8.37 -15.98 10.81
N ALA A 349 9.58 -16.45 10.51
CA ALA A 349 10.58 -16.88 11.49
C ALA A 349 11.14 -15.71 12.31
N PRO A 350 11.84 -15.98 13.44
CA PRO A 350 12.60 -14.99 14.17
C PRO A 350 13.68 -14.37 13.25
N GLY A 351 13.53 -13.09 12.90
CA GLY A 351 14.41 -12.39 11.94
C GLY A 351 13.84 -12.20 10.53
N SER A 352 12.65 -12.74 10.25
CA SER A 352 11.89 -12.39 9.05
C SER A 352 11.53 -10.90 9.03
N THR A 353 11.32 -10.32 7.85
CA THR A 353 10.88 -8.91 7.72
C THR A 353 9.58 -8.63 8.49
N LEU A 354 8.69 -9.63 8.56
CA LEU A 354 7.44 -9.52 9.30
C LEU A 354 7.69 -9.44 10.81
N MET A 355 8.52 -10.32 11.35
CA MET A 355 8.89 -10.30 12.76
C MET A 355 9.75 -9.09 13.15
N SER A 356 10.54 -8.55 12.24
CA SER A 356 11.27 -7.30 12.47
C SER A 356 10.33 -6.16 12.86
N HIS A 357 9.10 -6.08 12.36
CA HIS A 357 8.17 -5.01 12.79
C HIS A 357 7.89 -5.04 14.30
N TYR A 358 7.85 -6.22 14.90
CA TYR A 358 7.63 -6.41 16.34
C TYR A 358 8.94 -6.36 17.11
N CYS A 359 9.96 -7.08 16.64
CA CYS A 359 11.27 -7.10 17.26
C CYS A 359 11.91 -5.71 17.30
N LEU A 360 11.68 -4.81 16.35
CA LEU A 360 12.30 -3.47 16.39
C LEU A 360 11.60 -2.49 17.34
N LYS A 361 10.57 -2.94 18.08
CA LYS A 361 9.88 -2.13 19.09
C LYS A 361 10.40 -2.48 20.49
N PRO A 362 10.87 -1.49 21.27
CA PRO A 362 11.35 -1.73 22.63
C PRO A 362 10.33 -2.44 23.52
N GLU A 363 9.04 -2.23 23.26
CA GLU A 363 7.93 -2.80 24.04
C GLU A 363 7.78 -4.32 23.90
N TYR A 364 8.39 -4.93 22.88
CA TYR A 364 8.23 -6.35 22.56
C TYR A 364 9.57 -7.07 22.39
N PRO A 365 10.43 -7.09 23.42
CA PRO A 365 11.77 -7.67 23.32
C PRO A 365 11.77 -9.17 23.01
N THR A 366 10.70 -9.89 23.40
CA THR A 366 10.57 -11.34 23.16
C THR A 366 10.22 -11.69 21.72
N ALA A 367 9.81 -10.71 20.89
CA ALA A 367 9.47 -10.94 19.49
C ALA A 367 10.69 -11.35 18.65
N CYS A 368 11.90 -10.99 19.07
CA CYS A 368 13.11 -11.24 18.30
C CYS A 368 13.49 -12.73 18.20
N ASP A 369 13.05 -13.54 19.15
CA ASP A 369 13.44 -14.95 19.30
C ASP A 369 12.32 -15.93 18.95
N LYS A 370 11.17 -15.42 18.49
CA LYS A 370 9.98 -16.22 18.21
C LYS A 370 9.53 -16.05 16.76
N ASP A 371 8.94 -17.09 16.21
CA ASP A 371 8.11 -16.94 15.03
C ASP A 371 6.82 -16.16 15.38
N LEU A 372 6.10 -15.71 14.36
CA LEU A 372 4.91 -14.89 14.54
C LEU A 372 3.84 -15.56 15.42
N MET A 373 3.61 -16.86 15.22
CA MET A 373 2.56 -17.58 15.95
C MET A 373 2.95 -17.72 17.42
N ALA A 374 4.17 -18.18 17.72
CA ALA A 374 4.66 -18.30 19.08
C ALA A 374 4.66 -16.94 19.81
N PHE A 375 5.04 -15.87 19.12
CA PHE A 375 4.98 -14.52 19.68
C PHE A 375 3.54 -14.08 19.98
N PHE A 376 2.60 -14.33 19.08
CA PHE A 376 1.18 -14.02 19.29
C PHE A 376 0.57 -14.77 20.46
N VAL A 377 0.87 -16.06 20.59
CA VAL A 377 0.35 -16.93 21.65
C VAL A 377 0.91 -16.53 23.02
N ASP A 378 2.23 -16.38 23.11
CA ASP A 378 2.87 -16.29 24.41
C ASP A 378 2.88 -14.87 24.97
N ASP A 379 3.15 -13.88 24.11
CA ASP A 379 3.65 -12.58 24.57
C ASP A 379 2.78 -11.40 24.12
N TYR A 380 2.08 -11.53 23.00
CA TYR A 380 1.44 -10.38 22.37
C TYR A 380 -0.08 -10.31 22.55
N LEU A 381 -0.82 -11.39 22.27
CA LEU A 381 -2.26 -11.41 22.37
C LEU A 381 -2.73 -11.98 23.72
N SER A 382 -3.86 -11.49 24.22
CA SER A 382 -4.59 -12.19 25.28
C SER A 382 -5.26 -13.45 24.71
N PRO A 383 -5.56 -14.48 25.54
CA PRO A 383 -6.19 -15.71 25.06
C PRO A 383 -7.48 -15.49 24.25
N ASN A 384 -8.32 -14.52 24.66
CA ASN A 384 -9.55 -14.22 23.95
C ASN A 384 -9.30 -13.49 22.62
N GLN A 385 -8.36 -12.54 22.59
CA GLN A 385 -7.95 -11.89 21.34
C GLN A 385 -7.31 -12.88 20.37
N LEU A 386 -6.49 -13.81 20.88
CA LEU A 386 -5.89 -14.87 20.08
C LEU A 386 -6.98 -15.73 19.44
N GLN A 387 -7.99 -16.16 20.21
CA GLN A 387 -9.11 -16.93 19.66
C GLN A 387 -9.85 -16.13 18.56
N ASP A 388 -10.11 -14.85 18.78
CA ASP A 388 -10.77 -14.01 17.79
C ASP A 388 -9.92 -13.88 16.50
N VAL A 389 -8.60 -13.72 16.65
CA VAL A 389 -7.63 -13.68 15.55
C VAL A 389 -7.61 -15.01 14.78
N LEU A 390 -7.57 -16.15 15.49
CA LEU A 390 -7.55 -17.48 14.87
C LEU A 390 -8.85 -17.76 14.11
N ASN A 391 -10.00 -17.42 14.69
CA ASN A 391 -11.30 -17.55 14.02
C ASN A 391 -11.34 -16.74 12.72
N LEU A 392 -10.89 -15.48 12.75
CA LEU A 392 -10.84 -14.65 11.55
C LEU A 392 -9.82 -15.16 10.53
N TYR A 393 -8.68 -15.65 10.99
CA TYR A 393 -7.66 -16.27 10.16
C TYR A 393 -8.20 -17.51 9.42
N GLU A 394 -8.93 -18.39 10.09
CA GLU A 394 -9.58 -19.55 9.47
C GLU A 394 -10.57 -19.12 8.37
N GLN A 395 -11.31 -18.03 8.57
CA GLN A 395 -12.18 -17.46 7.54
C GLN A 395 -11.38 -16.94 6.34
N LEU A 396 -10.23 -16.29 6.56
CA LEU A 396 -9.35 -15.86 5.47
C LEU A 396 -8.82 -17.05 4.67
N VAL A 397 -8.41 -18.13 5.35
CA VAL A 397 -7.99 -19.38 4.70
C VAL A 397 -9.14 -19.96 3.87
N PHE A 398 -10.34 -20.04 4.41
CA PHE A 398 -11.51 -20.55 3.68
C PHE A 398 -11.84 -19.72 2.43
N ILE A 399 -11.70 -18.39 2.50
CA ILE A 399 -12.05 -17.49 1.38
C ILE A 399 -10.97 -17.50 0.29
N TYR A 400 -9.69 -17.49 0.68
CA TYR A 400 -8.58 -17.19 -0.23
C TYR A 400 -7.63 -18.37 -0.49
N ALA A 401 -7.75 -19.45 0.26
CA ALA A 401 -7.05 -20.71 0.03
C ALA A 401 -8.02 -21.93 0.04
N PRO A 402 -9.09 -21.93 -0.78
CA PRO A 402 -10.08 -22.99 -0.82
C PRO A 402 -9.57 -24.31 -1.41
#